data_AF-A0ABD1HFY9-F1
#
_entry.id   AF-A0ABD1HFY9-F1
#
_cell.length_a   1.000
_cell.length_b   1.000
_cell.length_c   1.000
_cell.angle_alpha   90.00
_cell.angle_beta   90.00
_cell.angle_gamma   90.00
#
_symmetry.space_group_name_H-M   'P 1'
#
loop_
_entity.id
_entity.type
_entity.pdbx_description
1 polymer ?
#
loop_
_entity_poly.entity_id
_entity_poly.type
_entity_poly.pdbx_seq_one_letter_code
_entity_poly.pdbx_strand_id
1 'polypeptide(L)'
;MMAPSSRSTSRRTSRKFHCMLQFILGSICVVGFVSYFQTISYFFRPLWDVPPPPFEHLPHYYAENISMDNLCRVHGWSVLSEPRRVFDAIIFSNELDLLEIRWKELNPYVSKFVILEANTTFTGIPKPLFFAENRNRFAFAESKIVHGVFPGRVAEDGSHEDPFKLEEEQRISMNYLLRGLAGISYGDLLIISDADEIPSPHTVKMLQWCDEIPHVLHLEMRNYLYSFEFPVDYSSWRATAHVFGPWTQYKHSRQTDVLLSDSGWHCSFCFRYLSEFVFKMTAYSHAERVRSKDFLKHSRIQKLICKGNNLFDMLPEEYTFKNLIKKMGSIPRSASAVHVPSYLIEKADKFRFLLPGGCSRSPG
;
A
#
# COMPACT_ATOMS: atom_id res chain seq x y z
N MET A 1 -21.61 -4.00 -89.01
CA MET A 1 -22.69 -4.05 -88.00
C MET A 1 -22.75 -5.51 -87.53
N MET A 2 -22.60 -5.93 -86.27
CA MET A 2 -22.43 -5.33 -84.95
C MET A 2 -21.61 -6.34 -84.12
N ALA A 3 -20.71 -5.88 -83.25
CA ALA A 3 -20.01 -6.72 -82.28
C ALA A 3 -20.95 -7.13 -81.13
N PRO A 4 -20.83 -8.34 -80.54
CA PRO A 4 -21.54 -8.67 -79.31
C PRO A 4 -20.86 -8.02 -78.11
N SER A 5 -21.65 -7.23 -77.40
CA SER A 5 -21.32 -6.54 -76.15
C SER A 5 -20.94 -7.52 -75.03
N SER A 6 -19.77 -7.33 -74.42
CA SER A 6 -19.39 -7.97 -73.17
C SER A 6 -20.14 -7.32 -72.00
N ARG A 7 -21.06 -8.06 -71.39
CA ARG A 7 -21.68 -7.65 -70.13
C ARG A 7 -20.66 -7.75 -69.00
N SER A 8 -20.09 -6.61 -68.62
CA SER A 8 -19.43 -6.42 -67.33
C SER A 8 -20.45 -6.62 -66.20
N THR A 9 -20.41 -7.77 -65.52
CA THR A 9 -21.08 -7.95 -64.23
C THR A 9 -20.30 -7.18 -63.17
N SER A 10 -20.66 -5.91 -62.98
CA SER A 10 -20.27 -5.16 -61.79
C SER A 10 -20.72 -5.96 -60.56
N ARG A 11 -19.76 -6.50 -59.80
CA ARG A 11 -20.00 -7.03 -58.44
C ARG A 11 -20.43 -5.84 -57.59
N ARG A 12 -21.74 -5.59 -57.56
CA ARG A 12 -22.39 -4.66 -56.65
C ARG A 12 -22.24 -5.25 -55.24
N THR A 13 -21.09 -5.02 -54.60
CA THR A 13 -20.90 -5.32 -53.17
C THR A 13 -22.04 -4.65 -52.44
N SER A 14 -22.94 -5.49 -51.91
CA SER A 14 -24.25 -5.05 -51.46
C SER A 14 -24.10 -3.96 -50.40
N ARG A 15 -24.82 -2.84 -50.55
CA ARG A 15 -24.91 -1.77 -49.55
C ARG A 15 -25.22 -2.34 -48.16
N LYS A 16 -25.98 -3.45 -48.11
CA LYS A 16 -26.28 -4.23 -46.90
C LYS A 16 -25.03 -4.86 -46.26
N PHE A 17 -24.06 -5.33 -47.05
CA PHE A 17 -22.80 -5.88 -46.54
C PHE A 17 -21.93 -4.79 -45.91
N HIS A 18 -21.87 -3.59 -46.50
CA HIS A 18 -21.16 -2.45 -45.92
C HIS A 18 -21.82 -1.98 -44.61
N CYS A 19 -23.15 -1.89 -44.56
CA CYS A 19 -23.85 -1.57 -43.31
C CYS A 19 -23.61 -2.64 -42.24
N MET A 20 -23.72 -3.94 -42.57
CA MET A 20 -23.43 -5.04 -41.65
C MET A 20 -21.99 -4.97 -41.10
N LEU A 21 -21.02 -4.71 -41.97
CA LEU A 21 -19.62 -4.56 -41.56
C LEU A 21 -19.42 -3.37 -40.63
N GLN A 22 -20.05 -2.22 -40.90
CA GLN A 22 -20.02 -1.04 -40.02
C GLN A 22 -20.68 -1.29 -38.67
N PHE A 23 -21.80 -2.02 -38.64
CA PHE A 23 -22.42 -2.44 -37.38
C PHE A 23 -21.52 -3.38 -36.59
N ILE A 24 -20.91 -4.37 -37.24
CA ILE A 24 -19.96 -5.29 -36.60
C ILE A 24 -18.75 -4.51 -36.06
N LEU A 25 -18.16 -3.61 -36.85
CA LEU A 25 -17.05 -2.76 -36.41
C LEU A 25 -17.47 -1.88 -35.23
N GLY A 26 -18.66 -1.26 -35.31
CA GLY A 26 -19.23 -0.44 -34.24
C GLY A 26 -19.43 -1.23 -32.95
N SER A 27 -20.00 -2.43 -33.04
CA SER A 27 -20.18 -3.34 -31.90
C SER A 27 -18.84 -3.79 -31.32
N ILE A 28 -17.84 -4.13 -32.15
CA ILE A 28 -16.49 -4.47 -31.69
C ILE A 28 -15.83 -3.27 -31.00
N CYS A 29 -15.98 -2.07 -31.55
CA CYS A 29 -15.47 -0.83 -30.95
C CYS A 29 -16.14 -0.53 -29.60
N VAL A 30 -17.46 -0.70 -29.49
CA VAL A 30 -18.20 -0.50 -28.23
C VAL A 30 -17.78 -1.54 -27.19
N VAL A 31 -17.73 -2.83 -27.56
CA VAL A 31 -17.27 -3.89 -26.67
C VAL A 31 -15.82 -3.66 -26.24
N GLY A 32 -14.94 -3.25 -27.17
CA GLY A 32 -13.57 -2.86 -26.88
C GLY A 32 -13.51 -1.67 -25.92
N PHE A 33 -14.27 -0.61 -26.19
CA PHE A 33 -14.29 0.58 -25.34
C PHE A 33 -14.77 0.25 -23.93
N VAL A 34 -15.85 -0.51 -23.77
CA VAL A 34 -16.36 -0.92 -22.45
C VAL A 34 -15.36 -1.83 -21.73
N SER A 35 -14.77 -2.80 -22.44
CA SER A 35 -13.83 -3.76 -21.84
C SER A 35 -12.50 -3.12 -21.42
N TYR A 36 -12.07 -2.07 -22.14
CA TYR A 36 -10.82 -1.35 -21.89
C TYR A 36 -11.03 0.06 -21.33
N PHE A 37 -12.25 0.41 -20.92
CA PHE A 37 -12.61 1.77 -20.51
C PHE A 37 -11.67 2.30 -19.42
N GLN A 38 -11.41 1.49 -18.39
CA GLN A 38 -10.50 1.86 -17.30
C GLN A 38 -9.08 2.08 -17.81
N THR A 39 -8.54 1.20 -18.66
CA THR A 39 -7.20 1.37 -19.25
C THR A 39 -7.12 2.63 -20.12
N ILE A 40 -8.15 2.90 -20.93
CA ILE A 40 -8.26 4.10 -21.76
C ILE A 40 -8.32 5.35 -20.87
N SER A 41 -9.16 5.31 -19.83
CA SER A 41 -9.32 6.40 -18.86
C SER A 41 -8.00 6.73 -18.16
N TYR A 42 -7.27 5.71 -17.69
CA TYR A 42 -5.96 5.87 -17.06
C TYR A 42 -4.91 6.41 -18.03
N PHE A 43 -4.91 5.93 -19.29
CA PHE A 43 -3.98 6.43 -20.31
C PHE A 43 -4.21 7.91 -20.62
N PHE A 44 -5.47 8.34 -20.70
CA PHE A 44 -5.84 9.73 -20.96
C PHE A 44 -6.00 10.58 -19.69
N ARG A 45 -5.76 10.03 -18.50
CA ARG A 45 -5.81 10.76 -17.22
C ARG A 45 -5.04 12.08 -17.24
N PRO A 46 -3.84 12.18 -17.85
CA PRO A 46 -3.14 13.45 -17.98
C PRO A 46 -3.87 14.58 -18.74
N LEU A 47 -4.96 14.27 -19.46
CA LEU A 47 -5.75 15.26 -20.19
C LEU A 47 -6.94 15.80 -19.39
N TRP A 48 -7.46 15.06 -18.41
CA TRP A 48 -8.73 15.38 -17.75
C TRP A 48 -8.66 15.42 -16.23
N ASP A 49 -7.63 14.84 -15.61
CA ASP A 49 -7.42 14.82 -14.16
C ASP A 49 -6.28 15.78 -13.76
N VAL A 50 -6.38 16.35 -12.57
CA VAL A 50 -5.41 17.33 -12.05
C VAL A 50 -4.71 16.72 -10.83
N PRO A 51 -3.37 16.80 -10.74
CA PRO A 51 -2.67 16.27 -9.58
C PRO A 51 -3.14 16.98 -8.30
N PRO A 52 -3.21 16.28 -7.16
CA PRO A 52 -3.47 16.92 -5.89
C PRO A 52 -2.37 17.96 -5.59
N PRO A 53 -2.65 18.94 -4.71
CA PRO A 53 -1.63 19.90 -4.27
C PRO A 53 -0.36 19.17 -3.82
N PRO A 54 0.85 19.68 -4.12
CA PRO A 54 2.07 19.03 -3.66
C PRO A 54 2.18 19.07 -2.13
N PHE A 55 3.02 18.21 -1.56
CA PHE A 55 3.42 18.33 -0.16
C PHE A 55 4.54 19.38 -0.01
N GLU A 56 4.58 20.03 1.13
CA GLU A 56 5.76 20.71 1.65
C GLU A 56 6.70 19.66 2.26
N HIS A 57 7.81 19.40 1.55
CA HIS A 57 8.80 18.44 2.02
C HIS A 57 9.67 19.06 3.11
N LEU A 58 9.60 18.49 4.31
CA LEU A 58 10.59 18.73 5.34
C LEU A 58 11.82 17.87 5.09
N PRO A 59 13.02 18.48 5.01
CA PRO A 59 14.26 17.73 4.98
C PRO A 59 14.39 16.87 6.24
N HIS A 60 14.83 15.64 6.07
CA HIS A 60 15.12 14.72 7.17
C HIS A 60 16.63 14.53 7.26
N TYR A 61 17.25 15.22 8.21
CA TYR A 61 18.68 15.10 8.47
C TYR A 61 18.92 13.90 9.38
N TYR A 62 19.88 13.05 9.03
CA TYR A 62 20.31 11.96 9.89
C TYR A 62 21.76 11.59 9.63
N ALA A 63 22.48 11.25 10.69
CA ALA A 63 23.79 10.65 10.65
C ALA A 63 23.96 9.71 11.84
N GLU A 64 24.74 8.65 11.68
CA GLU A 64 25.10 7.78 12.79
C GLU A 64 25.89 8.57 13.85
N ASN A 65 25.67 8.25 15.13
CA ASN A 65 26.37 8.83 16.28
C ASN A 65 26.20 10.35 16.49
N ILE A 66 25.19 10.99 15.88
CA ILE A 66 24.83 12.37 16.20
C ILE A 66 23.99 12.43 17.49
N SER A 67 24.19 13.48 18.29
CA SER A 67 23.36 13.73 19.48
C SER A 67 21.95 14.14 19.08
N MET A 68 20.95 13.77 19.90
CA MET A 68 19.57 14.19 19.65
C MET A 68 19.41 15.70 19.68
N ASP A 69 20.13 16.37 20.56
CA ASP A 69 20.17 17.83 20.66
C ASP A 69 20.60 18.50 19.35
N ASN A 70 21.68 18.03 18.72
CA ASN A 70 22.09 18.54 17.40
C ASN A 70 21.08 18.16 16.31
N LEU A 71 20.52 16.95 16.37
CA LEU A 71 19.54 16.48 15.40
C LEU A 71 18.26 17.34 15.45
N CYS A 72 17.71 17.63 16.62
CA CYS A 72 16.54 18.49 16.71
C CYS A 72 16.86 19.91 16.23
N ARG A 73 17.99 20.51 16.65
CA ARG A 73 18.35 21.87 16.24
C ARG A 73 18.54 22.02 14.74
N VAL A 74 19.12 21.04 14.04
CA VAL A 74 19.30 21.14 12.58
C VAL A 74 17.97 21.08 11.82
N HIS A 75 16.92 20.51 12.43
CA HIS A 75 15.55 20.58 11.92
C HIS A 75 14.80 21.85 12.36
N GLY A 76 15.44 22.74 13.14
CA GLY A 76 14.79 23.93 13.69
C GLY A 76 13.93 23.65 14.93
N TRP A 77 14.15 22.51 15.59
CA TRP A 77 13.40 22.05 16.76
C TRP A 77 14.25 22.07 18.02
N SER A 78 13.61 22.22 19.18
CA SER A 78 14.26 22.02 20.48
C SER A 78 14.22 20.55 20.91
N VAL A 79 15.02 20.19 21.92
CA VAL A 79 15.04 18.84 22.49
C VAL A 79 14.22 18.81 23.77
N LEU A 80 13.41 17.77 23.96
CA LEU A 80 12.69 17.55 25.22
C LEU A 80 13.63 17.12 26.35
N SER A 81 13.23 17.41 27.59
CA SER A 81 13.90 16.89 28.78
C SER A 81 13.73 15.38 28.95
N GLU A 82 12.59 14.83 28.51
CA GLU A 82 12.28 13.41 28.52
C GLU A 82 11.59 13.01 27.20
N PRO A 83 11.79 11.78 26.72
CA PRO A 83 11.19 11.34 25.46
C PRO A 83 9.68 11.16 25.61
N ARG A 84 8.94 11.45 24.53
CA ARG A 84 7.52 11.09 24.43
C ARG A 84 7.33 9.58 24.49
N ARG A 85 6.21 9.12 25.04
CA ARG A 85 5.78 7.73 24.81
C ARG A 85 5.34 7.61 23.36
N VAL A 86 5.65 6.48 22.74
CA VAL A 86 5.33 6.23 21.33
C VAL A 86 4.33 5.09 21.24
N PHE A 87 3.26 5.33 20.50
CA PHE A 87 2.19 4.38 20.21
C PHE A 87 2.23 4.04 18.73
N ASP A 88 2.44 2.78 18.41
CA ASP A 88 2.42 2.28 17.03
C ASP A 88 1.07 1.62 16.74
N ALA A 89 0.22 2.26 15.96
CA ALA A 89 -1.16 1.83 15.73
C ALA A 89 -1.38 1.34 14.30
N ILE A 90 -1.84 0.08 14.15
CA ILE A 90 -2.11 -0.53 12.85
C ILE A 90 -3.46 -1.30 12.85
N ILE A 91 -4.14 -1.28 11.71
CA ILE A 91 -5.19 -2.25 11.39
C ILE A 91 -4.52 -3.43 10.68
N PHE A 92 -4.75 -4.65 11.17
CA PHE A 92 -4.00 -5.83 10.75
C PHE A 92 -4.86 -6.86 10.00
N SER A 93 -4.29 -7.40 8.93
CA SER A 93 -4.91 -8.45 8.12
C SER A 93 -4.09 -9.74 8.15
N ASN A 94 -3.09 -9.92 7.28
CA ASN A 94 -2.36 -11.19 7.11
C ASN A 94 -0.84 -11.05 6.97
N GLU A 95 -0.29 -9.83 7.08
CA GLU A 95 1.11 -9.50 6.86
C GLU A 95 2.04 -9.89 8.03
N LEU A 96 1.95 -11.13 8.55
CA LEU A 96 2.69 -11.55 9.76
C LEU A 96 4.21 -11.38 9.67
N ASP A 97 4.80 -11.65 8.49
CA ASP A 97 6.25 -11.52 8.30
C ASP A 97 6.72 -10.05 8.30
N LEU A 98 5.95 -9.14 7.70
CA LEU A 98 6.24 -7.70 7.76
C LEU A 98 5.97 -7.13 9.15
N LEU A 99 4.93 -7.60 9.84
CA LEU A 99 4.65 -7.22 11.22
C LEU A 99 5.81 -7.59 12.15
N GLU A 100 6.39 -8.79 11.97
CA GLU A 100 7.55 -9.22 12.76
C GLU A 100 8.76 -8.32 12.52
N ILE A 101 9.05 -7.99 11.25
CA ILE A 101 10.14 -7.06 10.91
C ILE A 101 9.86 -5.68 11.54
N ARG A 102 8.67 -5.12 11.31
CA ARG A 102 8.25 -3.83 11.85
C ARG A 102 8.46 -3.76 13.36
N TRP A 103 7.90 -4.70 14.11
CA TRP A 103 7.96 -4.66 15.56
C TRP A 103 9.36 -4.91 16.09
N LYS A 104 10.20 -5.69 15.39
CA LYS A 104 11.60 -5.84 15.77
C LYS A 104 12.41 -4.56 15.58
N GLU A 105 12.21 -3.82 14.49
CA GLU A 105 12.82 -2.50 14.28
C GLU A 105 12.37 -1.49 15.34
N LEU A 106 11.07 -1.48 15.65
CA LEU A 106 10.47 -0.43 16.46
C LEU A 106 10.46 -0.72 17.97
N ASN A 107 10.69 -1.98 18.39
CA ASN A 107 10.58 -2.39 19.79
C ASN A 107 11.38 -1.52 20.77
N PRO A 108 12.59 -1.02 20.45
CA PRO A 108 13.33 -0.16 21.39
C PRO A 108 12.67 1.20 21.64
N TYR A 109 11.87 1.70 20.70
CA TYR A 109 11.36 3.08 20.70
C TYR A 109 9.87 3.15 21.08
N VAL A 110 9.12 2.09 20.77
CA VAL A 110 7.68 2.03 21.00
C VAL A 110 7.36 1.65 22.45
N SER A 111 6.46 2.41 23.05
CA SER A 111 5.90 2.15 24.38
C SER A 111 4.76 1.14 24.31
N LYS A 112 3.86 1.27 23.33
CA LYS A 112 2.76 0.33 23.07
C LYS A 112 2.56 0.06 21.58
N PHE A 113 2.46 -1.21 21.23
CA PHE A 113 2.00 -1.65 19.92
C PHE A 113 0.48 -1.87 19.99
N VAL A 114 -0.28 -1.06 19.27
CA VAL A 114 -1.74 -1.08 19.25
C VAL A 114 -2.19 -1.71 17.94
N ILE A 115 -2.75 -2.91 18.03
CA ILE A 115 -3.13 -3.70 16.86
C ILE A 115 -4.63 -4.00 16.92
N LEU A 116 -5.35 -3.56 15.89
CA LEU A 116 -6.75 -3.91 15.69
C LEU A 116 -6.86 -4.98 14.62
N GLU A 117 -7.52 -6.08 14.93
CA GLU A 117 -7.73 -7.19 14.01
C GLU A 117 -9.21 -7.52 13.86
N ALA A 118 -9.66 -7.78 12.64
CA ALA A 118 -11.04 -8.20 12.36
C ALA A 118 -11.14 -9.68 12.00
N ASN A 119 -12.29 -10.31 12.28
CA ASN A 119 -12.63 -11.66 11.84
C ASN A 119 -13.22 -11.71 10.41
N THR A 120 -13.25 -10.58 9.70
CA THR A 120 -13.57 -10.50 8.27
C THR A 120 -12.56 -9.61 7.54
N THR A 121 -12.47 -9.76 6.22
CA THR A 121 -11.78 -8.80 5.33
C THR A 121 -12.60 -7.52 5.18
N PHE A 122 -12.05 -6.49 4.51
CA PHE A 122 -12.84 -5.29 4.15
C PHE A 122 -13.94 -5.59 3.14
N THR A 123 -13.78 -6.65 2.35
CA THR A 123 -14.80 -7.20 1.45
C THR A 123 -15.82 -8.12 2.14
N GLY A 124 -15.76 -8.26 3.47
CA GLY A 124 -16.70 -9.08 4.24
C GLY A 124 -16.49 -10.60 4.11
N ILE A 125 -15.33 -11.05 3.63
CA ILE A 125 -14.97 -12.47 3.60
C ILE A 125 -14.53 -12.89 5.02
N PRO A 126 -15.09 -13.96 5.62
CA PRO A 126 -14.62 -14.47 6.91
C PRO A 126 -13.13 -14.83 6.87
N LYS A 127 -12.39 -14.43 7.91
CA LYS A 127 -10.96 -14.76 8.07
C LYS A 127 -10.64 -15.12 9.52
N PRO A 128 -9.64 -15.98 9.78
CA PRO A 128 -9.13 -16.17 11.13
C PRO A 128 -8.51 -14.87 11.66
N LEU A 129 -8.38 -14.82 12.98
CA LEU A 129 -7.59 -13.81 13.66
C LEU A 129 -6.10 -14.21 13.56
N PHE A 130 -5.49 -14.00 12.40
CA PHE A 130 -4.10 -14.34 12.08
C PHE A 130 -3.10 -13.90 13.14
N PHE A 131 -3.20 -12.67 13.68
CA PHE A 131 -2.33 -12.20 14.76
C PHE A 131 -2.61 -12.96 16.04
N ALA A 132 -3.87 -13.12 16.44
CA ALA A 132 -4.22 -13.85 17.66
C ALA A 132 -3.73 -15.31 17.64
N GLU A 133 -3.91 -16.01 16.53
CA GLU A 133 -3.46 -17.40 16.32
C GLU A 133 -1.93 -17.52 16.34
N ASN A 134 -1.22 -16.46 15.97
CA ASN A 134 0.25 -16.43 15.88
C ASN A 134 0.90 -15.53 16.95
N ARG A 135 0.18 -15.19 18.02
CA ARG A 135 0.62 -14.22 19.04
C ARG A 135 1.95 -14.60 19.67
N ASN A 136 2.22 -15.90 19.81
CA ASN A 136 3.48 -16.42 20.34
C ASN A 136 4.72 -15.95 19.56
N ARG A 137 4.59 -15.68 18.24
CA ARG A 137 5.68 -15.11 17.42
C ARG A 137 6.14 -13.74 17.92
N PHE A 138 5.25 -13.03 18.62
CA PHE A 138 5.46 -11.66 19.11
C PHE A 138 5.69 -11.59 20.62
N ALA A 139 5.96 -12.73 21.28
CA ALA A 139 6.18 -12.80 22.72
C ALA A 139 7.29 -11.84 23.24
N PHE A 140 8.26 -11.48 22.38
CA PHE A 140 9.30 -10.49 22.70
C PHE A 140 8.77 -9.08 23.01
N ALA A 141 7.54 -8.77 22.58
CA ALA A 141 6.89 -7.49 22.77
C ALA A 141 5.63 -7.60 23.66
N GLU A 142 5.35 -8.76 24.28
CA GLU A 142 4.06 -9.06 24.91
C GLU A 142 3.59 -7.99 25.90
N SER A 143 4.49 -7.46 26.73
CA SER A 143 4.18 -6.39 27.71
C SER A 143 3.78 -5.04 27.08
N LYS A 144 4.06 -4.86 25.79
CA LYS A 144 3.77 -3.66 24.99
C LYS A 144 2.53 -3.81 24.11
N ILE A 145 1.97 -5.02 23.96
CA ILE A 145 0.88 -5.28 23.02
C ILE A 145 -0.46 -4.84 23.61
N VAL A 146 -1.24 -4.10 22.82
CA VAL A 146 -2.65 -3.79 23.05
C VAL A 146 -3.40 -4.31 21.83
N HIS A 147 -4.09 -5.44 22.00
CA HIS A 147 -4.80 -6.11 20.90
C HIS A 147 -6.31 -5.90 21.06
N GLY A 148 -6.92 -5.32 20.03
CA GLY A 148 -8.37 -5.21 19.91
C GLY A 148 -8.89 -6.12 18.81
N VAL A 149 -10.06 -6.71 19.03
CA VAL A 149 -10.78 -7.50 18.02
C VAL A 149 -12.00 -6.73 17.58
N PHE A 150 -12.11 -6.48 16.27
CA PHE A 150 -13.28 -5.89 15.66
C PHE A 150 -14.21 -7.00 15.12
N PRO A 151 -15.48 -7.06 15.56
CA PRO A 151 -16.47 -7.97 15.00
C PRO A 151 -16.90 -7.45 13.62
N GLY A 152 -16.30 -8.01 12.58
CA GLY A 152 -16.60 -7.67 11.19
C GLY A 152 -17.96 -8.17 10.72
N ARG A 153 -18.38 -7.70 9.54
CA ARG A 153 -19.63 -8.08 8.89
C ARG A 153 -19.36 -9.01 7.72
N VAL A 154 -20.01 -10.16 7.71
CA VAL A 154 -19.94 -11.08 6.57
C VAL A 154 -20.79 -10.54 5.43
N ALA A 155 -20.21 -10.42 4.24
CA ALA A 155 -20.93 -9.96 3.06
C ALA A 155 -22.00 -11.00 2.65
N GLU A 156 -23.21 -10.53 2.37
CA GLU A 156 -24.25 -11.39 1.79
C GLU A 156 -23.93 -11.72 0.33
N ASP A 157 -24.36 -12.89 -0.14
CA ASP A 157 -24.15 -13.31 -1.52
C ASP A 157 -24.80 -12.31 -2.50
N GLY A 158 -23.99 -11.74 -3.39
CA GLY A 158 -24.43 -10.72 -4.34
C GLY A 158 -24.51 -9.30 -3.77
N SER A 159 -24.10 -9.08 -2.51
CA SER A 159 -23.96 -7.73 -1.97
C SER A 159 -22.80 -6.99 -2.66
N HIS A 160 -23.03 -5.72 -2.96
CA HIS A 160 -22.05 -4.79 -3.51
C HIS A 160 -21.73 -3.70 -2.49
N GLU A 161 -21.55 -4.10 -1.22
CA GLU A 161 -21.16 -3.16 -0.19
C GLU A 161 -19.75 -2.63 -0.51
N ASP A 162 -19.60 -1.32 -0.36
CA ASP A 162 -18.34 -0.64 -0.59
C ASP A 162 -17.34 -1.04 0.50
N PRO A 163 -16.22 -1.72 0.17
CA PRO A 163 -15.22 -2.15 1.15
C PRO A 163 -14.66 -1.02 2.02
N PHE A 164 -14.63 0.22 1.49
CA PHE A 164 -14.16 1.38 2.23
C PHE A 164 -15.02 1.71 3.45
N LYS A 165 -16.29 1.30 3.48
CA LYS A 165 -17.16 1.48 4.65
C LYS A 165 -16.71 0.63 5.84
N LEU A 166 -16.43 -0.66 5.60
CA LEU A 166 -15.99 -1.57 6.64
C LEU A 166 -14.57 -1.21 7.13
N GLU A 167 -13.73 -0.72 6.23
CA GLU A 167 -12.43 -0.12 6.60
C GLU A 167 -12.63 1.08 7.55
N GLU A 168 -13.53 2.02 7.23
CA GLU A 168 -13.81 3.19 8.09
C GLU A 168 -14.38 2.80 9.46
N GLU A 169 -15.26 1.80 9.53
CA GLU A 169 -15.76 1.26 10.81
C GLU A 169 -14.63 0.70 11.69
N GLN A 170 -13.62 0.05 11.08
CA GLN A 170 -12.42 -0.39 11.78
C GLN A 170 -11.55 0.79 12.23
N ARG A 171 -11.42 1.85 11.42
CA ARG A 171 -10.70 3.09 11.80
C ARG A 171 -11.34 3.77 13.01
N ILE A 172 -12.67 3.84 13.04
CA ILE A 172 -13.44 4.33 14.19
C ILE A 172 -13.17 3.44 15.42
N SER A 173 -13.18 2.12 15.26
CA SER A 173 -12.89 1.17 16.34
C SER A 173 -11.47 1.31 16.91
N MET A 174 -10.49 1.62 16.06
CA MET A 174 -9.11 1.90 16.50
C MET A 174 -9.05 3.14 17.42
N ASN A 175 -9.85 4.18 17.16
CA ASN A 175 -9.91 5.35 18.06
C ASN A 175 -10.38 4.97 19.47
N TYR A 176 -11.36 4.07 19.58
CA TYR A 176 -11.82 3.56 20.88
C TYR A 176 -10.75 2.71 21.57
N LEU A 177 -10.05 1.85 20.82
CA LEU A 177 -8.95 1.04 21.35
C LEU A 177 -7.82 1.91 21.92
N LEU A 178 -7.42 2.94 21.17
CA LEU A 178 -6.40 3.91 21.59
C LEU A 178 -6.79 4.64 22.88
N ARG A 179 -7.98 5.25 22.90
CA ARG A 179 -8.44 6.07 24.03
C ARG A 179 -8.89 5.26 25.25
N GLY A 180 -9.40 4.06 25.04
CA GLY A 180 -9.99 3.23 26.09
C GLY A 180 -9.00 2.26 26.74
N LEU A 181 -8.17 1.58 25.95
CA LEU A 181 -7.34 0.47 26.44
C LEU A 181 -5.84 0.72 26.30
N ALA A 182 -5.40 1.46 25.28
CA ALA A 182 -3.96 1.67 25.07
C ALA A 182 -3.33 2.60 26.12
N GLY A 183 -4.12 3.50 26.72
CA GLY A 183 -3.65 4.45 27.72
C GLY A 183 -2.83 5.61 27.13
N ILE A 184 -3.09 5.96 25.86
CA ILE A 184 -2.49 7.12 25.21
C ILE A 184 -2.99 8.42 25.85
N SER A 185 -2.12 9.42 25.95
CA SER A 185 -2.36 10.71 26.62
C SER A 185 -1.89 11.85 25.74
N TYR A 186 -2.36 13.07 26.05
CA TYR A 186 -1.97 14.25 25.29
C TYR A 186 -0.46 14.49 25.36
N GLY A 187 0.13 14.83 24.21
CA GLY A 187 1.57 15.00 24.05
C GLY A 187 2.34 13.71 23.71
N ASP A 188 1.72 12.53 23.83
CA ASP A 188 2.33 11.29 23.32
C ASP A 188 2.45 11.32 21.80
N LEU A 189 3.37 10.53 21.25
CA LEU A 189 3.54 10.36 19.80
C LEU A 189 2.71 9.16 19.33
N LEU A 190 1.77 9.37 18.41
CA LEU A 190 0.99 8.33 17.76
C LEU A 190 1.45 8.15 16.30
N ILE A 191 1.92 6.96 15.96
CA ILE A 191 2.20 6.53 14.60
C ILE A 191 0.96 5.82 14.06
N ILE A 192 0.49 6.25 12.90
CA ILE A 192 -0.66 5.68 12.19
C ILE A 192 -0.17 5.23 10.83
N SER A 193 -0.27 3.94 10.53
CA SER A 193 0.18 3.40 9.24
C SER A 193 -0.42 2.01 8.99
N ASP A 194 -0.25 1.49 7.78
CA ASP A 194 -0.53 0.09 7.50
C ASP A 194 0.62 -0.82 7.98
N ALA A 195 0.35 -2.13 8.10
CA ALA A 195 1.34 -3.11 8.56
C ALA A 195 2.58 -3.19 7.65
N ASP A 196 2.42 -2.90 6.36
CA ASP A 196 3.48 -2.91 5.35
C ASP A 196 4.23 -1.57 5.20
N GLU A 197 3.88 -0.54 5.98
CA GLU A 197 4.50 0.79 6.00
C GLU A 197 5.34 0.98 7.26
N ILE A 198 6.58 0.50 7.27
CA ILE A 198 7.49 0.43 8.42
C ILE A 198 8.26 1.76 8.57
N PRO A 199 7.96 2.61 9.57
CA PRO A 199 8.78 3.79 9.86
C PRO A 199 10.18 3.37 10.28
N SER A 200 11.16 4.18 9.94
CA SER A 200 12.54 3.90 10.30
C SER A 200 12.79 4.12 11.80
N PRO A 201 13.64 3.31 12.45
CA PRO A 201 14.06 3.51 13.83
C PRO A 201 14.55 4.93 14.16
N HIS A 202 15.32 5.52 13.25
CA HIS A 202 15.89 6.84 13.47
C HIS A 202 14.86 7.96 13.36
N THR A 203 13.90 7.84 12.43
CA THR A 203 12.74 8.75 12.35
C THR A 203 11.95 8.72 13.65
N VAL A 204 11.58 7.53 14.13
CA VAL A 204 10.78 7.39 15.36
C VAL A 204 11.53 7.93 16.57
N LYS A 205 12.83 7.61 16.71
CA LYS A 205 13.67 8.14 17.78
C LYS A 205 13.76 9.67 17.74
N MET A 206 13.89 10.26 16.56
CA MET A 206 13.95 11.72 16.43
C MET A 206 12.65 12.37 16.88
N LEU A 207 11.51 11.93 16.33
CA LEU A 207 10.18 12.47 16.67
C LEU A 207 9.82 12.26 18.15
N GLN A 208 10.35 11.20 18.76
CA GLN A 208 10.20 10.94 20.19
C GLN A 208 10.86 12.01 21.08
N TRP A 209 12.00 12.57 20.65
CA TRP A 209 12.85 13.45 21.46
C TRP A 209 12.77 14.93 21.08
N CYS A 210 12.44 15.27 19.83
CA CYS A 210 12.36 16.65 19.39
C CYS A 210 11.02 17.29 19.77
N ASP A 211 11.05 18.47 20.36
CA ASP A 211 9.87 19.30 20.60
C ASP A 211 9.58 20.20 19.41
N GLU A 212 8.43 20.88 19.41
CA GLU A 212 8.04 21.83 18.36
C GLU A 212 7.96 21.21 16.95
N ILE A 213 7.94 19.88 16.86
CA ILE A 213 7.59 19.16 15.64
C ILE A 213 6.15 19.51 15.23
N PRO A 214 5.83 19.52 13.92
CA PRO A 214 4.45 19.69 13.50
C PRO A 214 3.52 18.66 14.15
N HIS A 215 2.34 19.12 14.58
CA HIS A 215 1.37 18.27 15.30
C HIS A 215 0.93 17.04 14.50
N VAL A 216 0.92 17.14 13.18
CA VAL A 216 0.70 16.04 12.24
C VAL A 216 1.77 16.13 11.18
N LEU A 217 2.44 15.02 10.92
CA LEU A 217 3.43 14.85 9.88
C LEU A 217 3.06 13.62 9.05
N HIS A 218 3.05 13.76 7.73
CA HIS A 218 3.15 12.59 6.87
C HIS A 218 4.60 12.08 6.84
N LEU A 219 4.78 10.78 6.69
CA LEU A 219 6.07 10.11 6.61
C LEU A 219 6.27 9.61 5.17
N GLU A 220 7.28 10.12 4.49
CA GLU A 220 7.62 9.68 3.14
C GLU A 220 8.33 8.32 3.20
N MET A 221 7.65 7.28 2.74
CA MET A 221 8.17 5.92 2.75
C MET A 221 8.77 5.57 1.39
N ARG A 222 9.95 4.95 1.40
CA ARG A 222 10.53 4.31 0.22
C ARG A 222 9.60 3.18 -0.22
N ASN A 223 9.03 3.30 -1.41
CA ASN A 223 8.01 2.38 -1.90
C ASN A 223 8.65 1.19 -2.62
N TYR A 224 8.25 -0.01 -2.24
CA TYR A 224 8.69 -1.29 -2.78
C TYR A 224 7.48 -2.17 -3.10
N LEU A 225 7.66 -3.07 -4.06
CA LEU A 225 6.62 -4.01 -4.48
C LEU A 225 7.14 -5.46 -4.45
N TYR A 226 6.39 -6.38 -3.85
CA TYR A 226 6.69 -7.82 -3.77
C TYR A 226 7.91 -8.23 -2.91
N SER A 227 8.94 -7.38 -2.86
CA SER A 227 10.17 -7.53 -2.05
C SER A 227 11.01 -6.23 -2.14
N PHE A 228 12.05 -6.11 -1.32
CA PHE A 228 13.01 -5.00 -1.40
C PHE A 228 13.89 -5.05 -2.67
N GLU A 229 13.75 -6.08 -3.52
CA GLU A 229 14.33 -6.14 -4.86
C GLU A 229 13.68 -5.17 -5.83
N PHE A 230 12.43 -4.75 -5.64
CA PHE A 230 11.71 -3.91 -6.61
C PHE A 230 11.36 -2.53 -6.03
N PRO A 231 12.32 -1.59 -5.98
CA PRO A 231 12.05 -0.21 -5.60
C PRO A 231 11.20 0.48 -6.68
N VAL A 232 10.13 1.15 -6.25
CA VAL A 232 9.18 1.85 -7.13
C VAL A 232 9.54 3.34 -7.21
N ASP A 233 9.38 4.05 -6.09
CA ASP A 233 9.60 5.49 -5.95
C ASP A 233 9.47 5.92 -4.47
N TYR A 234 9.34 7.21 -4.22
CA TYR A 234 9.09 7.81 -2.89
C TYR A 234 7.63 8.33 -2.79
N SER A 235 6.69 7.72 -3.51
CA SER A 235 5.30 8.22 -3.57
C SER A 235 4.40 7.74 -2.43
N SER A 236 4.92 6.96 -1.49
CA SER A 236 4.15 6.49 -0.34
C SER A 236 4.25 7.48 0.81
N TRP A 237 3.13 8.07 1.22
CA TRP A 237 3.07 9.16 2.20
C TRP A 237 1.98 9.00 3.25
N ARG A 238 1.15 7.95 3.17
CA ARG A 238 -0.09 7.85 3.97
C ARG A 238 0.18 7.67 5.46
N ALA A 239 1.27 6.99 5.81
CA ALA A 239 1.73 6.87 7.17
C ALA A 239 1.94 8.26 7.80
N THR A 240 1.51 8.43 9.05
CA THR A 240 1.64 9.69 9.78
C THR A 240 2.20 9.50 11.17
N ALA A 241 2.82 10.57 11.68
CA ALA A 241 3.14 10.75 13.09
C ALA A 241 2.34 11.93 13.63
N HIS A 242 1.71 11.76 14.79
CA HIS A 242 0.89 12.76 15.45
C HIS A 242 1.40 13.03 16.85
N VAL A 243 1.54 14.30 17.22
CA VAL A 243 1.52 14.69 18.64
C VAL A 243 0.07 14.58 19.08
N PHE A 244 -0.24 13.57 19.90
CA PHE A 244 -1.60 13.20 20.25
C PHE A 244 -2.29 14.32 21.02
N GLY A 245 -3.51 14.66 20.60
CA GLY A 245 -4.32 15.72 21.17
C GLY A 245 -5.81 15.38 21.19
N PRO A 246 -6.66 16.32 21.62
CA PRO A 246 -8.10 16.11 21.75
C PRO A 246 -8.76 15.75 20.42
N TRP A 247 -8.28 16.33 19.32
CA TRP A 247 -8.86 16.17 17.97
C TRP A 247 -8.19 15.08 17.12
N THR A 248 -7.16 14.40 17.65
CA THR A 248 -6.48 13.33 16.91
C THR A 248 -7.45 12.18 16.65
N GLN A 249 -7.53 11.77 15.38
CA GLN A 249 -8.33 10.64 14.92
C GLN A 249 -7.43 9.72 14.08
N TYR A 250 -7.66 8.41 14.20
CA TYR A 250 -7.02 7.41 13.36
C TYR A 250 -7.54 7.51 11.92
N LYS A 251 -6.74 8.10 11.04
CA LYS A 251 -7.05 8.30 9.61
C LYS A 251 -5.81 7.98 8.77
N HIS A 252 -6.03 7.37 7.61
CA HIS A 252 -4.98 6.99 6.65
C HIS A 252 -5.17 7.68 5.30
N SER A 253 -5.45 8.97 5.38
CA SER A 253 -5.62 9.89 4.24
C SER A 253 -4.79 11.14 4.50
N ARG A 254 -4.76 12.09 3.55
CA ARG A 254 -4.01 13.33 3.74
C ARG A 254 -4.63 14.15 4.87
N GLN A 255 -3.85 14.42 5.91
CA GLN A 255 -4.27 15.17 7.11
C GLN A 255 -3.54 16.51 7.26
N THR A 256 -2.41 16.67 6.58
CA THR A 256 -1.62 17.90 6.52
C THR A 256 -0.92 17.96 5.15
N ASP A 257 -0.32 19.11 4.85
CA ASP A 257 0.49 19.30 3.65
C ASP A 257 1.98 19.07 3.92
N VAL A 258 2.36 18.77 5.16
CA VAL A 258 3.75 18.60 5.58
C VAL A 258 4.17 17.14 5.53
N LEU A 259 5.26 16.85 4.82
CA LEU A 259 5.81 15.51 4.60
C LEU A 259 7.27 15.43 5.04
N LEU A 260 7.58 14.59 6.01
CA LEU A 260 8.95 14.31 6.41
C LEU A 260 9.60 13.35 5.43
N SER A 261 10.67 13.79 4.77
CA SER A 261 11.34 13.02 3.72
C SER A 261 11.99 11.74 4.26
N ASP A 262 12.12 10.71 3.42
CA ASP A 262 12.86 9.46 3.71
C ASP A 262 12.70 8.92 5.15
N SER A 263 11.46 8.59 5.50
CA SER A 263 11.03 8.27 6.87
C SER A 263 10.83 6.77 7.15
N GLY A 264 11.06 5.91 6.15
CA GLY A 264 10.92 4.46 6.30
C GLY A 264 10.65 3.74 4.98
N TRP A 265 9.92 2.63 5.07
CA TRP A 265 9.70 1.71 3.96
C TRP A 265 8.23 1.33 3.82
N HIS A 266 7.73 1.27 2.59
CA HIS A 266 6.43 0.69 2.26
C HIS A 266 6.64 -0.51 1.35
N CYS A 267 6.31 -1.73 1.79
CA CYS A 267 6.51 -2.96 1.01
C CYS A 267 5.17 -3.60 0.63
N SER A 268 4.56 -3.09 -0.44
CA SER A 268 3.28 -3.58 -0.92
C SER A 268 3.39 -5.02 -1.46
N PHE A 269 2.42 -5.88 -1.09
CA PHE A 269 2.36 -7.29 -1.53
C PHE A 269 3.64 -8.10 -1.24
N CYS A 270 4.35 -7.79 -0.15
CA CYS A 270 5.59 -8.46 0.23
C CYS A 270 5.33 -9.72 1.06
N PHE A 271 4.79 -10.76 0.41
CA PHE A 271 4.38 -12.02 1.03
C PHE A 271 5.30 -13.20 0.72
N ARG A 272 5.27 -14.23 1.56
CA ARG A 272 6.05 -15.47 1.43
C ARG A 272 5.37 -16.48 0.53
N TYR A 273 4.04 -16.57 0.61
CA TYR A 273 3.24 -17.57 -0.09
C TYR A 273 2.34 -16.94 -1.14
N LEU A 274 2.12 -17.64 -2.25
CA LEU A 274 1.23 -17.18 -3.33
C LEU A 274 -0.22 -17.05 -2.86
N SER A 275 -0.67 -17.89 -1.94
CA SER A 275 -1.99 -17.81 -1.31
C SER A 275 -2.22 -16.49 -0.56
N GLU A 276 -1.20 -15.90 0.04
CA GLU A 276 -1.29 -14.59 0.71
C GLU A 276 -1.49 -13.44 -0.27
N PHE A 277 -0.90 -13.52 -1.48
CA PHE A 277 -1.17 -12.56 -2.55
C PHE A 277 -2.62 -12.64 -2.98
N VAL A 278 -3.12 -13.87 -3.24
CA VAL A 278 -4.52 -14.10 -3.62
C VAL A 278 -5.44 -13.55 -2.54
N PHE A 279 -5.17 -13.86 -1.27
CA PHE A 279 -5.92 -13.38 -0.13
C PHE A 279 -5.99 -11.84 -0.13
N LYS A 280 -4.85 -11.12 -0.12
CA LYS A 280 -4.84 -9.65 -0.10
C LYS A 280 -5.56 -9.06 -1.31
N MET A 281 -5.34 -9.61 -2.51
CA MET A 281 -6.01 -9.17 -3.76
C MET A 281 -7.54 -9.22 -3.67
N THR A 282 -8.09 -10.17 -2.91
CA THR A 282 -9.55 -10.32 -2.71
C THR A 282 -10.08 -9.69 -1.43
N ALA A 283 -9.21 -9.30 -0.50
CA ALA A 283 -9.58 -8.92 0.87
C ALA A 283 -9.63 -7.41 1.10
N TYR A 284 -8.71 -6.66 0.51
CA TYR A 284 -8.55 -5.23 0.78
C TYR A 284 -9.55 -4.36 -0.02
N SER A 285 -9.58 -3.06 0.28
CA SER A 285 -10.63 -2.16 -0.23
C SER A 285 -10.62 -1.94 -1.74
N HIS A 286 -9.55 -2.38 -2.41
CA HIS A 286 -9.36 -2.30 -3.84
C HIS A 286 -9.54 -3.67 -4.57
N ALA A 287 -10.32 -4.58 -3.98
CA ALA A 287 -10.56 -5.91 -4.54
C ALA A 287 -11.24 -5.88 -5.94
N GLU A 288 -11.92 -4.79 -6.30
CA GLU A 288 -12.50 -4.57 -7.64
C GLU A 288 -11.46 -4.63 -8.78
N ARG A 289 -10.17 -4.45 -8.46
CA ARG A 289 -9.07 -4.57 -9.44
C ARG A 289 -8.91 -6.01 -9.95
N VAL A 290 -9.44 -7.00 -9.24
CA VAL A 290 -9.49 -8.40 -9.69
C VAL A 290 -10.64 -8.58 -10.67
N ARG A 291 -10.38 -8.31 -11.96
CA ARG A 291 -11.40 -8.35 -13.02
C ARG A 291 -11.71 -9.76 -13.57
N SER A 292 -10.87 -10.75 -13.27
CA SER A 292 -11.05 -12.13 -13.71
C SER A 292 -10.38 -13.10 -12.72
N LYS A 293 -10.91 -14.32 -12.61
CA LYS A 293 -10.30 -15.41 -11.83
C LYS A 293 -8.88 -15.76 -12.28
N ASP A 294 -8.52 -15.45 -13.53
CA ASP A 294 -7.16 -15.65 -14.03
C ASP A 294 -6.11 -14.86 -13.27
N PHE A 295 -6.48 -13.72 -12.68
CA PHE A 295 -5.57 -12.88 -11.90
C PHE A 295 -5.08 -13.57 -10.63
N LEU A 296 -5.90 -14.49 -10.11
CA LEU A 296 -5.67 -15.24 -8.88
C LEU A 296 -4.88 -16.54 -9.10
N LYS A 297 -4.56 -16.90 -10.36
CA LYS A 297 -3.77 -18.10 -10.64
C LYS A 297 -2.34 -17.94 -10.11
N HIS A 298 -1.94 -18.85 -9.23
CA HIS A 298 -0.59 -18.88 -8.63
C HIS A 298 0.53 -18.81 -9.69
N SER A 299 0.40 -19.54 -10.80
CA SER A 299 1.38 -19.52 -11.89
C SER A 299 1.51 -18.16 -12.57
N ARG A 300 0.40 -17.41 -12.71
CA ARG A 300 0.41 -16.04 -13.24
C ARG A 300 1.06 -15.09 -12.23
N ILE A 301 0.63 -15.13 -10.97
CA ILE A 301 1.18 -14.30 -9.89
C ILE A 301 2.69 -14.49 -9.80
N GLN A 302 3.16 -15.73 -9.70
CA GLN A 302 4.59 -16.07 -9.62
C GLN A 302 5.40 -15.47 -10.79
N LYS A 303 4.87 -15.56 -12.02
CA LYS A 303 5.52 -15.00 -13.20
C LYS A 303 5.60 -13.48 -13.15
N LEU A 304 4.56 -12.80 -12.68
CA LEU A 304 4.50 -11.34 -12.64
C LEU A 304 5.40 -10.77 -11.54
N ILE A 305 5.33 -11.33 -10.32
CA ILE A 305 6.13 -10.82 -9.20
C ILE A 305 7.64 -10.99 -9.46
N CYS A 306 8.06 -12.09 -10.09
CA CYS A 306 9.46 -12.26 -10.48
C CYS A 306 9.87 -11.28 -11.59
N LYS A 307 8.94 -10.84 -12.45
CA LYS A 307 9.25 -9.84 -13.48
C LYS A 307 9.17 -8.40 -12.99
N GLY A 308 8.63 -8.14 -11.79
CA GLY A 308 8.31 -6.79 -11.33
C GLY A 308 7.12 -6.18 -12.07
N ASN A 309 6.22 -7.01 -12.61
CA ASN A 309 5.05 -6.54 -13.35
C ASN A 309 3.85 -6.32 -12.44
N ASN A 310 2.98 -5.38 -12.79
CA ASN A 310 1.73 -5.10 -12.08
C ASN A 310 0.79 -6.34 -12.04
N LEU A 311 0.29 -6.69 -10.85
CA LEU A 311 -0.61 -7.85 -10.66
C LEU A 311 -1.98 -7.69 -11.34
N PHE A 312 -2.43 -6.45 -11.54
CA PHE A 312 -3.76 -6.09 -11.99
C PHE A 312 -3.82 -5.66 -13.47
N ASP A 313 -2.70 -5.74 -14.20
CA ASP A 313 -2.58 -5.28 -15.59
C ASP A 313 -3.10 -3.84 -15.78
N MET A 314 -2.87 -3.00 -14.76
CA MET A 314 -3.26 -1.59 -14.73
C MET A 314 -2.10 -0.70 -15.18
N LEU A 315 -2.44 0.41 -15.83
CA LEU A 315 -1.47 1.48 -16.08
C LEU A 315 -1.17 2.22 -14.77
N PRO A 316 0.03 2.81 -14.63
CA PRO A 316 0.35 3.71 -13.53
C PRO A 316 -0.65 4.87 -13.43
N GLU A 317 -0.96 5.27 -12.19
CA GLU A 317 -1.81 6.42 -11.91
C GLU A 317 -1.00 7.71 -11.97
N GLU A 318 -0.85 8.26 -13.17
CA GLU A 318 0.00 9.43 -13.40
C GLU A 318 -0.77 10.58 -14.07
N TYR A 319 -0.39 11.81 -13.69
CA TYR A 319 -1.03 13.05 -14.15
C TYR A 319 -0.31 13.71 -15.34
N THR A 320 0.81 13.15 -15.77
CA THR A 320 1.54 13.61 -16.97
C THR A 320 1.90 12.43 -17.85
N PHE A 321 1.85 12.60 -19.18
CA PHE A 321 2.28 11.56 -20.12
C PHE A 321 3.75 11.18 -19.92
N LYS A 322 4.61 12.15 -19.55
CA LYS A 322 6.02 11.91 -19.26
C LYS A 322 6.19 10.91 -18.11
N ASN A 323 5.51 11.12 -16.99
CA ASN A 323 5.61 10.21 -15.85
C ASN A 323 4.91 8.88 -16.11
N LEU A 324 3.77 8.90 -16.81
CA LEU A 324 3.07 7.68 -17.22
C LEU A 324 4.02 6.77 -18.01
N ILE A 325 4.62 7.29 -19.09
CA ILE A 325 5.56 6.55 -19.93
C ILE A 325 6.79 6.09 -19.12
N LYS A 326 7.31 6.95 -18.24
CA LYS A 326 8.46 6.60 -17.37
C LYS A 326 8.17 5.41 -16.45
N LYS A 327 6.95 5.31 -15.93
CA LYS A 327 6.53 4.24 -15.00
C LYS A 327 5.85 3.05 -15.69
N MET A 328 5.66 3.12 -17.01
CA MET A 328 5.11 2.00 -17.76
C MET A 328 6.11 0.86 -17.85
N GLY A 329 5.61 -0.36 -17.66
CA GLY A 329 6.40 -1.59 -17.77
C GLY A 329 6.74 -2.21 -16.43
N SER A 330 7.79 -3.02 -16.44
CA SER A 330 8.27 -3.74 -15.26
C SER A 330 9.06 -2.81 -14.34
N ILE A 331 8.86 -2.94 -13.04
CA ILE A 331 9.71 -2.28 -12.04
C ILE A 331 11.12 -2.87 -12.14
N PRO A 332 12.17 -2.03 -12.25
CA PRO A 332 13.53 -2.52 -12.35
C PRO A 332 13.94 -3.24 -11.06
N ARG A 333 14.70 -4.32 -11.20
CA ARG A 333 15.29 -5.02 -10.07
C ARG A 333 16.48 -4.25 -9.52
N SER A 334 16.56 -4.16 -8.21
CA SER A 334 17.71 -3.69 -7.46
C SER A 334 18.55 -4.88 -7.01
N ALA A 335 19.85 -4.84 -7.30
CA ALA A 335 20.82 -5.74 -6.68
C ALA A 335 21.21 -5.29 -5.25
N SER A 336 20.78 -4.10 -4.83
CA SER A 336 21.09 -3.52 -3.52
C SER A 336 19.97 -3.80 -2.53
N ALA A 337 20.35 -4.26 -1.35
CA ALA A 337 19.53 -4.28 -0.14
C ALA A 337 20.16 -3.37 0.96
N VAL A 338 20.85 -2.31 0.55
CA VAL A 338 21.37 -1.30 1.48
C VAL A 338 20.21 -0.41 1.93
N HIS A 339 20.22 0.02 3.20
CA HIS A 339 19.17 0.84 3.80
C HIS A 339 17.78 0.20 3.80
N VAL A 340 17.70 -1.13 3.90
CA VAL A 340 16.46 -1.86 4.21
C VAL A 340 16.41 -2.13 5.73
N PRO A 341 15.30 -2.66 6.29
CA PRO A 341 15.22 -2.96 7.72
C PRO A 341 16.40 -3.81 8.22
N SER A 342 16.97 -3.46 9.37
CA SER A 342 18.13 -4.13 9.94
C SER A 342 17.86 -5.59 10.33
N TYR A 343 16.71 -5.87 10.95
CA TYR A 343 16.25 -7.19 11.34
C TYR A 343 15.96 -8.09 10.12
N LEU A 344 15.54 -7.49 9.00
CA LEU A 344 15.42 -8.23 7.73
C LEU A 344 16.78 -8.80 7.31
N ILE A 345 17.85 -8.01 7.42
CA ILE A 345 19.21 -8.46 7.10
C ILE A 345 19.73 -9.43 8.17
N GLU A 346 19.49 -9.17 9.45
CA GLU A 346 19.87 -10.07 10.55
C GLU A 346 19.25 -11.48 10.39
N LYS A 347 18.02 -11.56 9.86
CA LYS A 347 17.28 -12.80 9.60
C LYS A 347 17.12 -13.08 8.11
N ALA A 348 18.14 -12.78 7.31
CA ALA A 348 18.11 -12.90 5.86
C ALA A 348 17.70 -14.29 5.36
N ASP A 349 18.10 -15.38 6.04
CA ASP A 349 17.70 -16.74 5.66
C ASP A 349 16.18 -16.96 5.80
N LYS A 350 15.60 -16.48 6.90
CA LYS A 350 14.15 -16.56 7.16
C LYS A 350 13.37 -15.74 6.16
N PHE A 351 13.85 -14.53 5.84
CA PHE A 351 13.17 -13.57 4.99
C PHE A 351 13.78 -13.46 3.59
N ARG A 352 14.44 -14.53 3.12
CA ARG A 352 15.17 -14.53 1.84
C ARG A 352 14.30 -14.09 0.66
N PHE A 353 13.00 -14.39 0.74
CA PHE A 353 12.00 -14.04 -0.26
C PHE A 353 11.83 -12.53 -0.44
N LEU A 354 12.13 -11.72 0.58
CA LEU A 354 12.08 -10.25 0.55
C LEU A 354 13.37 -9.60 0.02
N LEU A 355 14.43 -10.36 -0.21
CA LEU A 355 15.75 -9.86 -0.61
C LEU A 355 16.06 -10.17 -2.09
N PRO A 356 17.00 -9.45 -2.74
CA PRO A 356 17.34 -9.64 -4.15
C PRO A 356 17.61 -11.10 -4.55
N GLY A 357 16.98 -11.57 -5.62
CA GLY A 357 17.02 -12.96 -6.08
C GLY A 357 16.03 -13.88 -5.37
N GLY A 358 15.22 -13.34 -4.45
CA GLY A 358 14.29 -14.09 -3.62
C GLY A 358 12.93 -14.36 -4.26
N CYS A 359 12.66 -13.97 -5.52
CA CYS A 359 11.29 -13.82 -6.06
C CYS A 359 10.42 -15.11 -6.13
N SER A 360 11.01 -16.30 -6.03
CA SER A 360 10.23 -17.54 -6.01
C SER A 360 9.45 -17.66 -4.70
N ARG A 361 8.17 -18.04 -4.78
CA ARG A 361 7.24 -18.17 -3.67
C ARG A 361 6.66 -19.58 -3.66
N SER A 362 6.50 -20.13 -2.46
CA SER A 362 5.77 -21.39 -2.32
C SER A 362 4.27 -21.14 -2.50
N PRO A 363 3.48 -22.11 -2.98
CA PRO A 363 2.03 -21.95 -3.12
C PRO A 363 1.33 -21.52 -1.83
N GLY A 364 1.78 -22.04 -0.68
CA GLY A 364 1.17 -21.82 0.63
C GLY A 364 0.02 -22.78 0.88
#